data_AF-A0A2R6I6R4-F1
#
_entry.id   AF-A0A2R6I6R4-F1
#
_cell.length_a   1.000
_cell.length_b   1.000
_cell.length_c   1.000
_cell.angle_alpha   90.00
_cell.angle_beta   90.00
_cell.angle_gamma   90.00
#
_symmetry.space_group_name_H-M   'P 1'
#
loop_
_entity.id
_entity.type
_entity.pdbx_description
1 polymer ?
#
loop_
_entity_poly.entity_id
_entity_poly.type
_entity_poly.pdbx_seq_one_letter_code
_entity_poly.pdbx_strand_id
1 'polypeptide(L)'
;MTGVEPAGAAMGTDPATAPFGEAPPSNLLMLGPSIGSDGGAVVRLVESITGTPSLLAVSLLRSPAEQLADWEDRWRTPPSEVAAVGCTNTGATGVDVDTDFRTTTVADPGDLTGLGIRVGECLDARADRPTVVVFDSVTTMLQYADTR
;
A
#
# COMPACT_ATOMS: atom_id res chain seq x y z
N MET A 1 -57.54 -9.11 -3.75
CA MET A 1 -56.72 -8.05 -3.15
C MET A 1 -55.44 -8.73 -2.71
N THR A 2 -54.48 -8.80 -3.63
CA THR A 2 -53.29 -9.66 -3.55
C THR A 2 -52.15 -8.87 -2.93
N GLY A 3 -51.56 -9.39 -1.86
CA GLY A 3 -50.39 -8.82 -1.20
C GLY A 3 -49.12 -8.99 -2.06
N VAL A 4 -48.27 -7.98 -2.03
CA VAL A 4 -46.88 -8.03 -2.51
C VAL A 4 -46.01 -7.68 -1.31
N GLU A 5 -45.26 -8.67 -0.83
CA GLU A 5 -44.10 -8.47 0.06
C GLU A 5 -42.93 -7.94 -0.78
N PRO A 6 -42.17 -6.93 -0.33
CA PRO A 6 -40.95 -6.54 -1.00
C PRO A 6 -39.85 -7.56 -0.69
N ALA A 7 -39.26 -8.08 -1.76
CA ALA A 7 -38.11 -8.96 -1.75
C ALA A 7 -36.96 -8.38 -0.93
N GLY A 8 -36.45 -9.18 0.02
CA GLY A 8 -35.23 -8.87 0.75
C GLY A 8 -34.08 -8.65 -0.24
N ALA A 9 -33.51 -7.45 -0.22
CA ALA A 9 -32.26 -7.15 -0.87
C ALA A 9 -31.19 -8.04 -0.22
N ALA A 10 -30.71 -9.04 -0.97
CA ALA A 10 -29.51 -9.77 -0.61
C ALA A 10 -28.37 -8.74 -0.55
N MET A 11 -27.98 -8.37 0.66
CA MET A 11 -26.81 -7.54 0.93
C MET A 11 -25.61 -8.34 0.40
N GLY A 12 -25.15 -7.95 -0.80
CA GLY A 12 -23.98 -8.55 -1.44
C GLY A 12 -22.84 -8.50 -0.45
N THR A 13 -22.30 -9.67 -0.11
CA THR A 13 -21.14 -9.78 0.76
C THR A 13 -20.01 -9.01 0.09
N ASP A 14 -19.58 -7.92 0.71
CA ASP A 14 -18.45 -7.15 0.22
C ASP A 14 -17.23 -8.09 0.14
N PRO A 15 -16.60 -8.23 -1.03
CA PRO A 15 -15.51 -9.19 -1.21
C PRO A 15 -14.29 -8.85 -0.34
N ALA A 16 -14.19 -7.64 0.22
CA ALA A 16 -13.17 -7.28 1.22
C ALA A 16 -13.52 -7.77 2.64
N THR A 17 -14.71 -8.36 2.84
CA THR A 17 -15.16 -8.93 4.11
C THR A 17 -15.18 -10.47 4.11
N ALA A 18 -14.97 -11.11 2.95
CA ALA A 18 -14.87 -12.57 2.88
C ALA A 18 -13.59 -13.04 3.60
N PRO A 19 -13.66 -14.08 4.46
CA PRO A 19 -12.47 -14.62 5.08
C PRO A 19 -11.54 -15.15 3.99
N PHE A 20 -10.28 -14.73 4.04
CA PHE A 20 -9.22 -15.34 3.25
C PHE A 20 -9.20 -16.85 3.55
N GLY A 21 -8.96 -17.68 2.53
CA GLY A 21 -8.90 -19.13 2.67
C GLY A 21 -7.87 -19.60 3.71
N GLU A 22 -7.75 -20.92 3.89
CA GLU A 22 -6.94 -21.57 4.95
C GLU A 22 -5.46 -21.15 5.01
N ALA A 23 -4.94 -20.54 3.93
CA ALA A 23 -3.71 -19.76 3.92
C ALA A 23 -4.00 -18.30 3.47
N PRO A 24 -3.47 -17.29 4.17
CA PRO A 24 -3.64 -15.90 3.75
C PRO A 24 -3.01 -15.70 2.35
N PRO A 25 -3.69 -15.01 1.43
CA PRO A 25 -3.17 -14.77 0.09
C PRO A 25 -1.88 -13.96 0.16
N SER A 26 -0.88 -14.36 -0.63
CA SER A 26 0.41 -13.65 -0.69
C SER A 26 0.32 -12.31 -1.40
N ASN A 27 -0.71 -12.11 -2.23
CA ASN A 27 -0.94 -10.87 -2.99
C ASN A 27 -2.41 -10.49 -2.93
N LEU A 28 -2.68 -9.20 -2.73
CA LEU A 28 -4.03 -8.64 -2.69
C LEU A 28 -4.10 -7.44 -3.62
N LEU A 29 -5.09 -7.45 -4.52
CA LEU A 29 -5.42 -6.31 -5.35
C LEU A 29 -6.66 -5.62 -4.76
N MET A 30 -6.49 -4.36 -4.36
CA MET A 30 -7.57 -3.54 -3.84
C MET A 30 -8.05 -2.57 -4.92
N LEU A 31 -9.35 -2.55 -5.14
CA LEU A 31 -10.00 -1.63 -6.08
C LEU A 31 -10.68 -0.53 -5.27
N GLY A 32 -10.34 0.72 -5.55
CA GLY A 32 -10.89 1.89 -4.89
C GLY A 32 -11.07 3.06 -5.87
N PRO A 33 -11.85 4.08 -5.48
CA PRO A 33 -11.98 5.30 -6.27
C PRO A 33 -10.62 5.99 -6.41
N SER A 34 -10.38 6.67 -7.54
CA SER A 34 -9.11 7.35 -7.83
C SER A 34 -8.80 8.54 -6.93
N ILE A 35 -9.78 8.99 -6.13
CA ILE A 35 -9.66 10.12 -5.20
C ILE A 35 -10.01 9.63 -3.80
N GLY A 36 -9.02 9.71 -2.91
CA GLY A 36 -9.09 9.19 -1.55
C GLY A 36 -8.09 8.04 -1.37
N SER A 37 -7.13 8.22 -0.46
CA SER A 37 -6.30 7.13 0.02
C SER A 37 -7.21 6.20 0.82
N ASP A 38 -7.46 4.99 0.34
CA ASP A 38 -8.01 3.89 1.16
C ASP A 38 -6.97 3.38 2.17
N GLY A 39 -6.14 4.27 2.73
CA GLY A 39 -5.13 3.93 3.73
C GLY A 39 -5.73 3.23 4.95
N GLY A 40 -7.02 3.43 5.24
CA GLY A 40 -7.74 2.66 6.26
C GLY A 40 -7.83 1.16 5.94
N ALA A 41 -7.94 0.77 4.67
CA ALA A 41 -7.99 -0.63 4.27
C ALA A 41 -6.60 -1.30 4.35
N VAL A 42 -5.53 -0.57 4.01
CA VAL A 42 -4.14 -1.01 4.22
C VAL A 42 -3.87 -1.23 5.71
N VAL A 43 -4.25 -0.27 6.56
CA VAL A 43 -4.10 -0.38 8.01
C VAL A 43 -4.82 -1.61 8.55
N ARG A 44 -6.09 -1.79 8.19
CA ARG A 44 -6.88 -2.97 8.61
C ARG A 44 -6.27 -4.29 8.18
N LEU A 45 -5.69 -4.35 6.97
CA LEU A 45 -5.03 -5.55 6.48
C LEU A 45 -3.76 -5.84 7.28
N VAL A 46 -2.90 -4.86 7.48
CA VAL A 46 -1.65 -5.02 8.25
C VAL A 46 -1.95 -5.41 9.69
N GLU A 47 -2.98 -4.83 10.33
CA GLU A 47 -3.42 -5.19 11.68
C GLU A 47 -4.02 -6.61 11.78
N SER A 48 -4.49 -7.18 10.67
CA SER A 48 -5.01 -8.55 10.65
C SER A 48 -3.91 -9.62 10.58
N ILE A 49 -2.67 -9.23 10.27
CA ILE A 49 -1.53 -10.13 10.16
C ILE A 49 -0.99 -10.45 11.56
N THR A 50 -0.81 -11.74 11.83
CA THR A 50 -0.21 -12.21 13.08
C THR A 50 1.29 -11.96 13.11
N GLY A 51 1.80 -11.39 14.21
CA GLY A 51 3.19 -10.94 14.33
C GLY A 51 3.35 -9.58 13.66
N THR A 52 3.96 -8.61 14.35
CA THR A 52 4.09 -7.22 13.86
C THR A 52 4.98 -7.16 12.61
N PRO A 53 4.42 -7.14 11.38
CA PRO A 53 5.23 -7.19 10.18
C PRO A 53 5.92 -5.85 9.98
N SER A 54 6.91 -5.80 9.10
CA SER A 54 7.39 -4.53 8.53
C SER A 54 6.49 -4.12 7.37
N LEU A 55 6.38 -2.82 7.12
CA LEU A 55 5.56 -2.27 6.04
C LEU A 55 6.42 -1.45 5.09
N LEU A 56 6.37 -1.78 3.81
CA LEU A 56 7.02 -1.04 2.73
C LEU A 56 5.97 -0.43 1.80
N ALA A 57 5.81 0.88 1.88
CA ALA A 57 4.91 1.67 1.07
C ALA A 57 5.60 2.06 -0.25
N VAL A 58 4.92 1.95 -1.38
CA VAL A 58 5.45 2.36 -2.70
C VAL A 58 4.43 3.25 -3.39
N SER A 59 4.79 4.51 -3.68
CA SER A 59 3.90 5.45 -4.37
C SER A 59 4.64 6.36 -5.34
N LEU A 60 4.11 6.53 -6.55
CA LEU A 60 4.67 7.44 -7.56
C LEU A 60 4.03 8.84 -7.55
N LEU A 61 2.88 9.00 -6.89
CA LEU A 61 2.13 10.27 -6.85
C LEU A 61 2.25 11.02 -5.52
N ARG A 62 2.76 10.36 -4.48
CA ARG A 62 2.94 10.94 -3.16
C ARG A 62 4.39 10.83 -2.75
N SER A 63 4.86 11.82 -1.99
CA SER A 63 6.17 11.71 -1.37
C SER A 63 6.13 10.64 -0.27
N PRO A 64 7.27 9.96 0.00
CA PRO A 64 7.37 9.03 1.12
C PRO A 64 6.93 9.63 2.46
N ALA A 65 7.28 10.89 2.72
CA ALA A 65 6.94 11.57 3.97
C ALA A 65 5.43 11.77 4.12
N GLU A 66 4.73 12.20 3.06
CA GLU A 66 3.27 12.34 3.08
C GLU A 66 2.57 10.98 3.30
N GLN A 67 3.10 9.92 2.70
CA GLN A 67 2.54 8.58 2.84
C GLN A 67 2.71 8.04 4.27
N LEU A 68 3.86 8.29 4.90
CA LEU A 68 4.09 7.93 6.31
C LEU A 68 3.17 8.73 7.24
N ALA A 69 3.09 10.06 7.05
CA ALA A 69 2.23 10.92 7.86
C ALA A 69 0.75 10.55 7.76
N ASP A 70 0.26 10.15 6.57
CA ASP A 70 -1.12 9.69 6.36
C ASP A 70 -1.47 8.44 7.18
N TRP A 71 -0.46 7.66 7.58
CA TRP A 71 -0.63 6.40 8.30
C TRP A 71 -0.34 6.50 9.80
N GLU A 72 0.58 7.37 10.22
CA GLU A 72 1.00 7.54 11.62
C GLU A 72 -0.21 7.71 12.57
N ASP A 73 -1.24 8.47 12.16
CA ASP A 73 -2.45 8.71 12.96
C ASP A 73 -3.51 7.59 12.90
N ARG A 74 -3.34 6.58 12.03
CA ARG A 74 -4.37 5.56 11.77
C ARG A 74 -4.13 4.22 12.48
N TRP A 75 -2.90 3.94 12.90
CA TRP A 75 -2.54 2.67 13.53
C TRP A 75 -3.14 2.52 14.92
N ARG A 76 -3.82 1.41 15.19
CA ARG A 76 -4.05 0.94 16.57
C ARG A 76 -2.86 0.14 17.08
N THR A 77 -2.25 -0.65 16.20
CA THR A 77 -1.02 -1.38 16.48
C THR A 77 -0.08 -1.19 15.30
N PRO A 78 0.98 -0.36 15.45
CA PRO A 78 1.87 -0.08 14.34
C PRO A 78 2.67 -1.33 13.97
N PRO A 79 3.04 -1.47 12.69
CA PRO A 79 4.04 -2.45 12.26
C PRO A 79 5.37 -2.22 12.99
N SER A 80 6.24 -3.24 13.00
CA SER A 80 7.56 -3.16 13.65
C SER A 80 8.45 -2.10 13.02
N GLU A 81 8.21 -1.80 11.74
CA GLU A 81 8.94 -0.82 10.95
C GLU A 81 8.04 -0.34 9.81
N VAL A 82 8.09 0.96 9.49
CA VAL A 82 7.42 1.52 8.30
C VAL A 82 8.44 2.24 7.45
N ALA A 83 8.50 1.87 6.18
CA ALA A 83 9.30 2.52 5.16
C ALA A 83 8.44 2.92 3.97
N ALA A 84 8.85 3.95 3.25
CA ALA A 84 8.19 4.40 2.03
C ALA A 84 9.19 4.69 0.91
N VAL A 85 8.87 4.23 -0.30
CA VAL A 85 9.59 4.49 -1.55
C VAL A 85 8.69 5.32 -2.46
N GLY A 86 9.17 6.43 -2.97
CA GLY A 86 8.37 7.25 -3.88
C GLY A 86 9.15 8.16 -4.80
N CYS A 87 8.48 9.09 -5.47
CA CYS A 87 9.12 9.98 -6.45
C CYS A 87 9.35 11.39 -5.88
N THR A 88 10.48 12.02 -6.21
CA THR A 88 10.84 13.36 -5.70
C THR A 88 9.98 14.50 -6.27
N ASN A 89 9.40 14.34 -7.46
CA ASN A 89 8.71 15.43 -8.18
C ASN A 89 7.31 15.77 -7.64
N THR A 90 6.84 15.13 -6.57
CA THR A 90 5.46 15.27 -6.07
C THR A 90 5.28 16.31 -4.96
N GLY A 91 6.25 17.22 -4.76
CA GLY A 91 6.03 18.44 -3.98
C GLY A 91 6.54 18.45 -2.53
N ALA A 92 7.31 17.45 -2.09
CA ALA A 92 7.95 17.49 -0.77
C ALA A 92 9.35 18.12 -0.82
N THR A 93 9.53 19.23 -0.10
CA THR A 93 10.84 19.81 0.23
C THR A 93 11.43 19.11 1.45
N GLY A 94 12.50 18.32 1.27
CA GLY A 94 13.22 17.60 2.33
C GLY A 94 12.52 16.29 2.70
N VAL A 95 13.16 15.12 2.74
CA VAL A 95 14.47 14.80 3.33
C VAL A 95 15.19 13.80 2.42
N ASP A 96 16.34 14.20 1.91
CA ASP A 96 17.40 13.26 1.54
C ASP A 96 18.23 13.07 2.81
N VAL A 97 18.17 11.89 3.42
CA VAL A 97 19.27 11.16 4.08
C VAL A 97 18.72 9.83 4.58
N ASP A 98 19.10 8.81 3.82
CA ASP A 98 19.30 7.42 4.21
C ASP A 98 19.96 7.29 5.59
N THR A 99 19.24 6.77 6.58
CA THR A 99 19.90 6.20 7.78
C THR A 99 19.35 4.81 8.10
N ASP A 100 18.12 4.49 7.69
CA ASP A 100 17.47 3.19 7.97
C ASP A 100 16.47 2.75 6.87
N PHE A 101 16.62 3.18 5.61
CA PHE A 101 15.65 2.93 4.53
C PHE A 101 14.20 3.38 4.84
N ARG A 102 14.00 4.32 5.78
CA ARG A 102 12.66 4.78 6.18
C ARG A 102 11.97 5.55 5.06
N THR A 103 12.72 6.34 4.29
CA THR A 103 12.22 7.08 3.12
C THR A 103 13.24 7.00 2.00
N THR A 104 12.86 6.43 0.86
CA THR A 104 13.70 6.31 -0.32
C THR A 104 13.01 6.97 -1.50
N THR A 105 13.76 7.65 -2.36
CA THR A 105 13.17 8.32 -3.52
C THR A 105 13.81 7.89 -4.85
N VAL A 106 13.02 7.95 -5.91
CA VAL A 106 13.46 7.87 -7.31
C VAL A 106 13.26 9.22 -7.99
N ALA A 107 14.15 9.54 -8.93
CA ALA A 107 14.19 10.85 -9.57
C ALA A 107 13.04 11.07 -10.56
N ASP A 108 12.56 10.01 -11.20
CA ASP A 108 11.55 10.06 -12.25
C ASP A 108 10.53 8.93 -12.07
N PRO A 109 9.22 9.19 -12.23
CA PRO A 109 8.20 8.15 -12.10
C PRO A 109 8.21 7.13 -13.25
N GLY A 110 8.85 7.46 -14.38
CA GLY A 110 9.17 6.56 -15.48
C GLY A 110 10.34 5.62 -15.21
N ASP A 111 11.16 5.88 -14.19
CA ASP A 111 12.27 5.01 -13.79
C ASP A 111 11.79 3.82 -12.94
N LEU A 112 10.98 2.95 -13.55
CA LEU A 112 10.48 1.73 -12.89
C LEU A 112 11.60 0.75 -12.55
N THR A 113 12.73 0.81 -13.27
CA THR A 113 13.90 -0.02 -12.97
C THR A 113 14.57 0.47 -11.70
N GLY A 114 14.83 1.77 -11.58
CA GLY A 114 15.33 2.39 -10.35
C GLY A 114 14.40 2.13 -9.18
N LEU A 115 13.08 2.22 -9.39
CA LEU A 115 12.09 1.88 -8.37
C LEU A 115 12.21 0.42 -7.90
N GLY A 116 12.30 -0.52 -8.84
CA GLY A 116 12.45 -1.94 -8.54
C GLY A 116 13.74 -2.24 -7.76
N ILE A 117 14.85 -1.60 -8.12
CA ILE A 117 16.12 -1.72 -7.41
C ILE A 117 15.97 -1.23 -5.96
N ARG A 118 15.39 -0.04 -5.75
CA ARG A 118 15.20 0.52 -4.40
C ARG A 118 14.28 -0.33 -3.54
N VAL A 119 13.19 -0.84 -4.11
CA VAL A 119 12.29 -1.77 -3.41
C VAL A 119 13.05 -3.06 -3.04
N GLY A 120 13.87 -3.59 -3.95
CA GLY A 120 14.72 -4.76 -3.70
C GLY A 120 15.70 -4.53 -2.55
N GLU A 121 16.46 -3.43 -2.58
CA GLU A 121 17.39 -3.05 -1.50
C GLU A 121 16.69 -2.95 -0.13
N CYS A 122 15.49 -2.34 -0.11
CA CYS A 122 14.67 -2.25 1.09
C CYS A 122 14.20 -3.63 1.60
N LEU A 123 13.89 -4.56 0.70
CA LEU A 123 13.46 -5.91 1.06
C LEU A 123 14.64 -6.76 1.54
N ASP A 124 15.81 -6.65 0.90
CA ASP A 124 17.02 -7.36 1.31
C ASP A 124 17.48 -6.93 2.71
N ALA A 125 17.38 -5.63 3.04
CA ALA A 125 17.64 -5.11 4.38
C ALA A 125 16.65 -5.63 5.45
N ARG A 126 15.55 -6.27 5.01
CA ARG A 126 14.46 -6.79 5.83
C ARG A 126 14.22 -8.30 5.62
N ALA A 127 15.20 -9.00 5.05
CA ALA A 127 15.05 -10.41 4.64
C ALA A 127 14.75 -11.37 5.83
N ASP A 128 15.10 -10.97 7.05
CA ASP A 128 14.89 -11.74 8.29
C ASP A 128 13.49 -11.58 8.89
N ARG A 129 12.64 -10.71 8.34
CA ARG A 129 11.33 -10.36 8.93
C ARG A 129 10.18 -10.36 7.92
N PRO A 130 8.97 -10.73 8.35
CA PRO A 130 7.79 -10.68 7.49
C PRO A 130 7.53 -9.23 7.07
N THR A 131 7.58 -8.96 5.77
CA THR A 131 7.40 -7.61 5.21
C THR A 131 6.19 -7.59 4.28
N VAL A 132 5.28 -6.63 4.51
CA VAL A 132 4.14 -6.34 3.63
C VAL A 132 4.53 -5.21 2.70
N VAL A 133 4.37 -5.41 1.39
CA VAL A 133 4.61 -4.37 0.39
C VAL A 133 3.27 -3.84 -0.13
N VAL A 134 3.12 -2.53 -0.16
CA VAL A 134 1.87 -1.86 -0.58
C VAL A 134 2.18 -0.90 -1.73
N PHE A 135 1.57 -1.14 -2.88
CA PHE A 135 1.65 -0.26 -4.04
C PHE A 135 0.43 0.65 -4.11
N ASP A 136 0.65 1.96 -4.04
CA ASP A 136 -0.39 2.98 -4.18
C ASP A 136 -0.06 3.98 -5.31
N SER A 137 -0.56 3.80 -6.53
CA SER A 137 -1.36 2.66 -7.02
C SER A 137 -0.63 1.96 -8.16
N VAL A 138 -0.92 0.67 -8.35
CA VAL A 138 -0.41 -0.09 -9.51
C VAL A 138 -0.89 0.56 -10.83
N THR A 139 -2.10 1.13 -10.86
CA THR A 139 -2.62 1.88 -12.01
C THR A 139 -1.71 3.05 -12.39
N THR A 140 -1.17 3.78 -11.41
CA THR A 140 -0.19 4.84 -11.67
C THR A 140 1.08 4.24 -12.27
N MET A 141 1.61 3.17 -11.67
CA MET A 141 2.84 2.53 -12.15
C MET A 141 2.71 2.05 -13.60
N LEU A 142 1.56 1.49 -13.96
CA LEU A 142 1.28 1.04 -15.32
C LEU A 142 1.20 2.18 -16.34
N GLN A 143 0.88 3.41 -15.93
CA GLN A 143 0.96 4.57 -16.85
C GLN A 143 2.40 4.86 -17.29
N TYR A 144 3.37 4.49 -16.46
CA TYR A 144 4.80 4.66 -16.72
C TYR A 144 5.48 3.40 -17.28
N ALA A 145 4.79 2.26 -17.26
CA ALA A 145 5.23 1.03 -17.92
C ALA A 145 5.02 1.18 -19.43
N ASP A 146 5.92 1.90 -20.09
CA ASP A 146 5.91 2.04 -21.55
C ASP A 146 5.86 0.64 -22.21
N THR A 147 4.97 0.48 -23.18
CA THR A 147 4.84 -0.72 -24.00
C THR A 147 5.62 -0.51 -25.27
N ARG A 148 6.96 -0.51 -25.15
CA ARG A 148 7.82 -0.58 -26.34
C ARG A 148 7.95 -2.00 -26.86
#